data_AF-A0A966Q1X7-F1
#
_entry.id   AF-A0A966Q1X7-F1
#
_cell.length_a   1.000
_cell.length_b   1.000
_cell.length_c   1.000
_cell.angle_alpha   90.00
_cell.angle_beta   90.00
_cell.angle_gamma   90.00
#
_symmetry.space_group_name_H-M   'P 1'
#
loop_
_entity.id
_entity.type
_entity.pdbx_description
1 polymer ?
#
loop_
_entity_poly.entity_id
_entity_poly.type
_entity_poly.pdbx_seq_one_letter_code
_entity_poly.pdbx_strand_id
1 'polypeptide(L)' 'MKEKVLAYLIEETDYKGDVVWKIISFFEPDELLWLKDLKKQKHNLTITELVAGNIKYINGVKKYDSKRLVKSHIGL' A
#
# COMPACT_ATOMS: atom_id res chain seq x y z
N MET A 1 -8.97 2.83 24.69
CA MET A 1 -9.50 2.64 23.31
C MET A 1 -8.48 1.83 22.55
N LYS A 2 -8.86 0.73 21.88
CA LYS A 2 -7.93 0.01 21.00
C LYS A 2 -7.67 0.86 19.77
N GLU A 3 -6.42 1.16 19.52
CA GLU A 3 -5.98 1.85 18.31
C GLU A 3 -6.30 0.99 17.08
N LYS A 4 -6.90 1.60 16.05
CA LYS A 4 -7.30 0.89 14.84
C LYS A 4 -6.10 0.82 13.91
N VAL A 5 -5.58 -0.39 13.68
CA VAL A 5 -4.58 -0.67 12.64
C VAL A 5 -5.23 -0.43 11.27
N LEU A 6 -4.59 0.39 10.44
CA LEU A 6 -5.07 0.71 9.09
C LEU A 6 -4.33 -0.04 8.00
N ALA A 7 -3.07 -0.39 8.26
CA ALA A 7 -2.20 -1.07 7.33
C ALA A 7 -1.01 -1.70 8.08
N TYR A 8 -0.22 -2.46 7.35
CA TYR A 8 0.99 -3.12 7.81
C TYR A 8 2.13 -2.72 6.88
N LEU A 9 3.19 -2.14 7.43
CA LEU A 9 4.44 -1.94 6.71
C LEU A 9 5.26 -3.22 6.84
N ILE A 10 5.64 -3.79 5.71
CA ILE A 10 6.50 -4.97 5.65
C ILE A 10 7.81 -4.54 5.03
N GLU A 11 8.91 -4.78 5.73
CA GLU A 11 10.25 -4.44 5.29
C GLU A 11 11.11 -5.70 5.26
N GLU A 12 11.85 -5.90 4.19
CA GLU A 12 12.86 -6.94 4.08
C GLU A 12 14.23 -6.30 4.25
N THR A 13 15.03 -6.91 5.13
CA THR A 13 16.41 -6.50 5.38
C THR A 13 17.39 -7.54 4.84
N ASP A 14 18.53 -7.07 4.36
CA ASP A 14 19.64 -7.95 4.00
C ASP A 14 20.37 -8.49 5.24
N TYR A 15 21.49 -9.19 5.01
CA TYR A 15 22.33 -9.74 6.09
C TYR A 15 23.09 -8.68 6.90
N LYS A 16 23.14 -7.42 6.43
CA LYS A 16 23.75 -6.27 7.11
C LYS A 16 22.72 -5.47 7.90
N GLY A 17 21.42 -5.72 7.68
CA GLY A 17 20.31 -4.98 8.28
C GLY A 17 19.80 -3.83 7.42
N ASP A 18 20.27 -3.71 6.17
CA ASP A 18 19.81 -2.66 5.25
C ASP A 18 18.49 -3.07 4.61
N VAL A 19 17.53 -2.14 4.53
CA VAL A 19 16.22 -2.39 3.89
C VAL A 19 16.39 -2.52 2.38
N VAL A 20 16.17 -3.72 1.86
CA VAL A 20 16.27 -4.03 0.42
C VAL A 20 14.91 -4.00 -0.28
N TRP A 21 13.84 -4.19 0.46
CA TRP A 21 12.49 -4.17 -0.08
C TRP A 21 11.47 -3.74 0.98
N LYS A 22 10.40 -3.06 0.55
CA LYS A 22 9.31 -2.64 1.44
C LYS A 22 7.97 -2.55 0.71
N ILE A 23 6.89 -2.90 1.40
CA ILE A 23 5.51 -2.75 0.92
C ILE A 23 4.59 -2.30 2.05
N ILE A 24 3.49 -1.63 1.67
CA ILE A 24 2.37 -1.38 2.58
C ILE A 24 1.25 -2.35 2.19
N SER A 25 0.82 -3.17 3.14
CA SER A 25 -0.34 -4.06 3.00
C SER A 25 -1.52 -3.52 3.80
N PHE A 26 -2.71 -3.49 3.21
CA PHE A 26 -3.95 -3.15 3.92
C PHE A 26 -4.58 -4.36 4.64
N PHE A 27 -4.03 -5.55 4.39
CA PHE A 27 -4.43 -6.79 5.03
C PHE A 27 -3.29 -7.28 5.91
N GLU A 28 -3.63 -7.90 7.03
CA GLU A 28 -2.64 -8.55 7.87
C GLU A 28 -1.93 -9.62 7.03
N PRO A 29 -0.60 -9.53 6.88
CA PRO A 29 0.17 -10.54 6.17
C PRO A 29 0.19 -11.81 7.03
N ASP A 30 -0.84 -12.64 6.88
CA ASP A 30 -0.94 -13.93 7.57
C ASP A 30 0.22 -14.84 7.14
N GLU A 31 0.78 -15.56 8.13
CA GLU A 31 2.08 -16.23 8.10
C GLU A 31 2.22 -17.22 6.94
N LEU A 32 1.13 -17.79 6.41
CA LEU A 32 1.23 -18.95 5.52
C LEU A 32 1.20 -18.64 4.02
N LEU A 33 0.62 -17.52 3.57
CA LEU A 33 0.53 -17.22 2.13
C LEU A 33 1.72 -16.40 1.65
N TRP A 34 2.07 -15.36 2.41
CA TRP A 34 3.17 -14.47 2.06
C TRP A 34 4.54 -15.16 2.18
N LEU A 35 4.72 -16.01 3.19
CA LEU A 35 5.99 -16.75 3.39
C LEU A 35 6.19 -17.89 2.38
N LYS A 36 5.13 -18.37 1.69
CA LYS A 36 5.26 -19.46 0.71
C LYS A 36 5.99 -19.05 -0.57
N ASP A 37 5.86 -17.79 -0.97
CA ASP A 37 6.54 -17.25 -2.16
C ASP A 37 8.03 -16.97 -1.91
N LEU A 38 8.44 -16.91 -0.65
CA LEU A 38 9.80 -16.59 -0.18
C LEU A 38 10.73 -17.82 -0.10
N LYS A 39 10.32 -18.98 -0.63
CA LYS A 39 10.92 -20.31 -0.43
C LYS A 39 12.39 -20.50 -0.86
N LYS A 40 13.08 -19.50 -1.40
CA LYS A 40 14.41 -19.68 -2.01
C LYS A 40 15.55 -18.93 -1.33
N GLN A 41 15.29 -17.96 -0.44
CA GLN A 41 16.33 -17.21 0.27
C GLN A 41 15.94 -16.96 1.74
N LYS A 42 16.90 -16.65 2.60
CA LYS A 42 16.62 -16.28 3.99
C LYS A 42 16.18 -14.81 3.99
N HIS A 43 14.87 -14.57 4.10
CA HIS A 43 14.29 -13.24 4.14
C HIS A 43 14.15 -12.78 5.59
N ASN A 44 14.80 -11.68 5.97
CA ASN A 44 14.63 -11.07 7.28
C ASN A 44 13.52 -10.01 7.19
N LEU A 45 12.29 -10.40 7.49
CA LEU A 45 11.11 -9.54 7.41
C LEU A 45 10.80 -8.89 8.74
N THR A 46 10.48 -7.59 8.71
CA THR A 46 9.91 -6.83 9.83
C THR A 46 8.51 -6.38 9.44
N ILE A 47 7.52 -6.71 10.26
CA ILE A 47 6.13 -6.27 10.07
C ILE A 47 5.81 -5.24 11.15
N THR A 48 5.46 -4.03 10.71
CA THR A 48 5.11 -2.91 11.59
C THR A 48 3.65 -2.52 11.37
N GLU A 49 2.86 -2.51 12.44
CA GLU A 49 1.48 -2.03 12.40
C GLU A 49 1.44 -0.51 12.18
N LEU A 50 0.73 -0.09 11.14
CA LEU A 50 0.47 1.32 10.86
C LEU A 50 -0.84 1.72 11.50
N VAL A 51 -0.72 2.36 12.65
CA VAL A 51 -1.83 2.93 13.42
C VAL A 51 -2.14 4.34 12.91
N ALA A 52 -3.44 4.66 12.87
CA ALA A 52 -3.88 6.00 12.51
C ALA A 52 -3.40 7.04 13.54
N GLY A 53 -2.49 7.93 13.11
CA GLY A 53 -2.14 9.14 13.85
C GLY A 53 -3.09 10.30 13.50
N ASN A 54 -2.53 11.46 13.16
CA ASN A 54 -3.31 12.61 12.69
C ASN A 54 -3.86 12.39 11.28
N ILE A 55 -5.18 12.30 11.13
CA ILE A 55 -5.85 12.09 9.84
C ILE A 55 -6.22 13.45 9.20
N LYS A 56 -5.72 13.71 7.99
CA LYS A 56 -6.10 14.87 7.18
C LYS A 56 -6.96 14.42 6.00
N TYR A 57 -8.22 14.85 5.98
CA TYR A 57 -9.13 14.62 4.87
C TYR A 57 -8.96 15.70 3.80
N ILE A 58 -8.66 15.30 2.57
CA ILE A 58 -8.58 16.20 1.41
C ILE A 58 -9.69 15.79 0.44
N ASN A 59 -10.78 16.57 0.40
CA ASN A 59 -11.86 16.38 -0.56
C ASN A 59 -11.48 16.99 -1.90
N GLY A 60 -10.94 16.17 -2.80
CA GLY A 60 -10.83 16.51 -4.22
C GLY A 60 -12.18 16.31 -4.90
N VAL A 61 -12.89 17.39 -5.23
CA VAL A 61 -14.01 17.29 -6.16
C VAL A 61 -13.41 16.92 -7.51
N LYS A 62 -13.61 15.66 -7.94
CA LYS A 62 -13.26 15.19 -9.28
C LYS A 62 -14.14 15.96 -10.26
N LYS A 63 -13.75 17.16 -10.66
CA LYS A 63 -14.47 17.94 -11.67
C LYS A 63 -14.39 17.14 -12.96
N TYR A 64 -15.52 16.54 -13.32
CA TYR A 64 -15.72 15.91 -14.62
C TYR A 64 -15.67 17.01 -15.68
N ASP A 65 -14.59 17.07 -16.46
CA ASP A 65 -14.47 18.02 -17.57
C ASP A 65 -15.25 17.47 -18.78
N SER A 66 -16.53 17.81 -18.84
CA SER A 66 -17.45 17.44 -19.92
C SER A 66 -17.03 18.00 -21.29
N LYS A 67 -16.03 18.88 -21.37
CA LYS A 67 -15.54 19.44 -22.65
C LYS A 67 -14.78 18.43 -23.52
N ARG A 68 -14.32 17.31 -22.98
CA ARG A 68 -13.66 16.25 -23.78
C ARG A 68 -14.64 15.39 -24.59
N LEU A 69 -15.92 15.36 -24.24
CA LEU A 69 -16.92 14.53 -24.97
C LEU A 69 -17.45 15.19 -26.24
N VAL A 70 -17.46 16.52 -26.33
CA VAL A 70 -18.04 17.23 -27.49
C VAL A 70 -17.15 17.12 -28.74
N LYS A 71 -15.85 16.84 -28.59
CA LYS A 71 -14.94 16.66 -29.74
C LYS A 71 -15.10 15.34 -30.50
N SER A 72 -15.80 14.34 -29.94
CA SER A 72 -16.04 13.07 -30.64
C SER A 72 -17.42 12.95 -31.28
N HIS A 73 -18.32 13.93 -31.10
CA HIS A 73 -19.67 13.88 -31.69
C HIS A 73 -19.91 14.91 -32.80
N ILE A 74 -18.90 15.71 -33.16
CA ILE A 74 -18.97 16.74 -34.23
C ILE A 74 -17.87 16.49 -35.29
N GLY A 75 -17.37 15.25 -35.40
CA GLY A 75 -16.41 14.86 -36.41
C GLY A 75 -17.08 14.20 -37.62
N LEU A 76 -17.35 15.04 -38.65
CA LEU A 76 -17.71 14.74 -40.05
C LEU A 76 -19.08 14.13 -40.36
#